data_AF-A0A9W4URJ5-F1
#
_entry.id   AF-A0A9W4URJ5-F1
#
_cell.length_a   1.000
_cell.length_b   1.000
_cell.length_c   1.000
_cell.angle_alpha   90.00
_cell.angle_beta   90.00
_cell.angle_gamma   90.00
#
_symmetry.space_group_name_H-M   'P 1'
#
loop_
_entity.id
_entity.type
_entity.pdbx_description
1 polymer ?
#
loop_
_entity_poly.entity_id
_entity_poly.type
_entity_poly.pdbx_seq_one_letter_code
_entity_poly.pdbx_strand_id
1 'polypeptide(L)'
;MKYILPTLSLVATAAAHGYVDTATIGGKQYTFYQPYQDPYMNPKVQRVSREIQGNGPVEDVTLADVQCGGYTAGGVSGSKPAALHADAAAGSEVTLNWTLWPDSHVGPLITYMARCPDTGCNDYMPGTAAVWFKIHEEGRSGTSNNWASNAIMKSPSVAKYTIPACLKPGYYLVRHETIALHSAYSYPGAQFYPGCHQLKVSGSGSTTPSSGLVAFPGAYKANDPGVTYDAYKAQTYTIPGPKVFTC
;
A
#
# COMPACT_ATOMS: atom_id res chain seq x y z
N MET A 1 59.09 -4.25 7.35
CA MET A 1 57.75 -4.85 7.42
C MET A 1 56.74 -3.70 7.41
N LYS A 2 56.15 -3.38 6.25
CA LYS A 2 55.11 -2.33 6.16
C LYS A 2 53.76 -3.04 6.22
N TYR A 3 53.05 -2.88 7.33
CA TYR A 3 51.70 -3.40 7.50
C TYR A 3 50.73 -2.50 6.72
N ILE A 4 50.11 -3.06 5.68
CA ILE A 4 49.00 -2.41 4.97
C ILE A 4 47.74 -2.75 5.76
N LEU A 5 47.16 -1.77 6.45
CA LEU A 5 45.85 -1.90 7.09
C LEU A 5 44.77 -1.93 5.99
N PRO A 6 43.93 -2.98 5.88
CA PRO A 6 42.81 -2.96 4.97
C PRO A 6 41.70 -2.12 5.59
N THR A 7 41.38 -0.98 4.97
CA THR A 7 40.17 -0.22 5.28
C THR A 7 38.96 -1.01 4.80
N LEU A 8 38.23 -1.61 5.73
CA LEU A 8 36.94 -2.26 5.47
C LEU A 8 35.90 -1.15 5.20
N SER A 9 35.65 -0.84 3.93
CA SER A 9 34.57 0.06 3.53
C SER A 9 33.22 -0.66 3.74
N LEU A 10 32.49 -0.33 4.80
CA LEU A 10 31.07 -0.64 4.89
C LEU A 10 30.33 0.16 3.83
N VAL A 11 29.92 -0.49 2.74
CA VAL A 11 28.96 0.08 1.81
C VAL A 11 27.60 0.02 2.50
N ALA A 12 27.13 1.15 3.04
CA ALA A 12 25.76 1.28 3.47
C ALA A 12 24.86 1.19 2.23
N THR A 13 24.12 0.10 2.07
CA THR A 13 23.09 0.00 1.05
C THR A 13 21.92 0.87 1.48
N ALA A 14 21.87 2.11 0.97
CA ALA A 14 20.68 2.93 1.10
C ALA A 14 19.57 2.28 0.26
N ALA A 15 18.60 1.64 0.93
CA ALA A 15 17.37 1.23 0.26
C ALA A 15 16.64 2.50 -0.18
N ALA A 16 16.62 2.77 -1.47
CA ALA A 16 16.04 4.00 -1.99
C ALA A 16 14.51 3.97 -2.01
N HIS A 17 13.88 2.79 -1.89
CA HIS A 17 12.44 2.58 -2.03
C HIS A 17 12.00 1.33 -1.24
N GLY A 18 10.70 1.08 -1.10
CA GLY A 18 10.19 -0.02 -0.27
C GLY A 18 8.84 -0.63 -0.65
N TYR A 19 8.47 -1.67 0.09
CA TYR A 19 7.20 -2.39 -0.02
C TYR A 19 6.80 -2.97 1.35
N VAL A 20 5.57 -3.47 1.50
CA VAL A 20 5.14 -4.20 2.70
C VAL A 20 5.75 -5.59 2.70
N ASP A 21 6.64 -5.86 3.65
CA ASP A 21 7.41 -7.10 3.76
C ASP A 21 6.62 -8.21 4.47
N THR A 22 6.02 -7.86 5.61
CA THR A 22 5.20 -8.78 6.40
C THR A 22 3.99 -8.07 7.01
N ALA A 23 3.00 -8.83 7.45
CA ALA A 23 1.89 -8.30 8.22
C ALA A 23 1.53 -9.19 9.40
N THR A 24 1.01 -8.60 10.46
CA THR A 24 0.32 -9.31 11.54
C THR A 24 -1.17 -9.09 11.39
N ILE A 25 -1.91 -10.16 11.09
CA ILE A 25 -3.35 -10.15 10.80
C ILE A 25 -4.01 -11.24 11.65
N GLY A 26 -5.03 -10.90 12.43
CA GLY A 26 -5.70 -11.87 13.30
C GLY A 26 -4.74 -12.57 14.29
N GLY A 27 -3.71 -11.87 14.75
CA GLY A 27 -2.67 -12.40 15.64
C GLY A 27 -1.66 -13.35 14.98
N LYS A 28 -1.72 -13.56 13.66
CA LYS A 28 -0.77 -14.39 12.90
C LYS A 28 0.12 -13.52 12.02
N GLN A 29 1.40 -13.88 11.93
CA GLN A 29 2.32 -13.24 11.00
C GLN A 29 2.20 -13.88 9.61
N TYR A 30 2.17 -13.04 8.58
CA TYR A 30 2.15 -13.43 7.18
C TYR A 30 3.29 -12.72 6.46
N THR A 31 4.17 -13.49 5.81
CA THR A 31 5.12 -12.93 4.85
C THR A 31 4.37 -12.59 3.57
N PHE A 32 4.47 -11.32 3.15
CA PHE A 32 3.90 -10.85 1.90
C PHE A 32 4.78 -11.28 0.72
N TYR A 33 4.29 -11.02 -0.49
CA TYR A 33 4.99 -11.31 -1.73
C TYR A 33 6.36 -10.65 -1.72
N GLN A 34 7.39 -11.44 -1.99
CA GLN A 34 8.78 -10.98 -1.99
C GLN A 34 9.26 -10.80 -3.44
N PRO A 35 9.24 -9.58 -4.01
CA PRO A 35 9.56 -9.37 -5.42
C PRO A 35 10.97 -9.78 -5.83
N TYR A 36 11.89 -9.85 -4.86
CA TYR A 36 13.28 -10.24 -5.10
C TYR A 36 13.57 -11.70 -4.72
N GLN A 37 12.57 -12.49 -4.33
CA GLN A 37 12.73 -13.90 -3.94
C GLN A 37 11.69 -14.79 -4.62
N ASP A 38 10.41 -14.48 -4.51
CA ASP A 38 9.30 -15.30 -4.99
C ASP A 38 9.37 -15.66 -6.48
N PRO A 39 9.79 -14.76 -7.40
CA PRO A 39 9.98 -15.11 -8.82
C PRO A 39 10.99 -16.24 -9.08
N TYR A 40 11.93 -16.45 -8.16
CA TYR A 40 13.05 -17.39 -8.31
C TYR A 40 12.83 -18.71 -7.55
N MET A 41 11.69 -18.88 -6.87
CA MET A 41 11.39 -20.07 -6.08
C MET A 41 10.61 -21.14 -6.86
N ASN A 42 10.94 -22.41 -6.60
CA ASN A 42 10.23 -23.57 -7.11
C ASN A 42 10.11 -24.66 -6.02
N PRO A 43 8.89 -25.08 -5.61
CA PRO A 43 7.58 -24.61 -6.10
C PRO A 43 7.32 -23.13 -5.77
N LYS A 44 6.41 -22.50 -6.53
CA LYS A 44 5.99 -21.12 -6.26
C LYS A 44 5.36 -21.03 -4.88
N VAL A 45 5.78 -20.04 -4.10
CA VAL A 45 5.23 -19.80 -2.77
C VAL A 45 3.89 -19.09 -2.88
N GLN A 46 2.89 -19.61 -2.17
CA GLN A 46 1.56 -19.03 -2.08
C GLN A 46 1.53 -17.96 -1.00
N ARG A 47 0.98 -16.78 -1.33
CA ARG A 47 0.93 -15.60 -0.46
C ARG A 47 -0.51 -15.14 -0.24
N VAL A 48 -0.71 -14.37 0.83
CA VAL A 48 -1.96 -13.62 1.07
C VAL A 48 -1.96 -12.26 0.37
N SER A 49 -0.79 -11.73 0.01
CA SER A 49 -0.64 -10.50 -0.76
C SER A 49 -0.46 -10.79 -2.25
N ARG A 50 -0.88 -9.84 -3.06
CA ARG A 50 -0.74 -9.87 -4.51
C ARG A 50 0.70 -9.61 -4.93
N GLU A 51 1.02 -10.02 -6.14
CA GLU A 51 2.32 -9.82 -6.76
C GLU A 51 2.63 -8.33 -6.95
N ILE A 52 3.85 -7.92 -6.60
CA ILE A 52 4.41 -6.61 -6.95
C ILE A 52 5.74 -6.85 -7.68
N GLN A 53 6.15 -5.92 -8.53
CA GLN A 53 7.26 -6.14 -9.48
C GLN A 53 8.62 -5.71 -8.91
N GLY A 54 8.62 -5.07 -7.73
CA GLY A 54 9.79 -4.54 -7.09
C GLY A 54 9.40 -3.55 -5.99
N ASN A 55 10.36 -2.73 -5.60
CA ASN A 55 10.16 -1.61 -4.69
C ASN A 55 9.91 -0.28 -5.40
N GLY A 56 9.84 -0.24 -6.74
CA GLY A 56 9.66 0.98 -7.52
C GLY A 56 8.25 1.58 -7.44
N PRO A 57 8.07 2.86 -7.81
CA PRO A 57 6.79 3.53 -7.76
C PRO A 57 5.95 3.27 -9.02
N VAL A 58 4.65 3.51 -8.89
CA VAL A 58 3.76 3.84 -10.00
C VAL A 58 3.65 5.36 -10.05
N GLU A 59 3.82 5.98 -11.23
CA GLU A 59 3.79 7.46 -11.36
C GLU A 59 2.62 7.96 -12.23
N ASP A 60 1.94 7.06 -12.94
CA ASP A 60 0.78 7.40 -13.77
C ASP A 60 -0.51 6.86 -13.14
N VAL A 61 -1.35 7.78 -12.64
CA VAL A 61 -2.62 7.45 -11.97
C VAL A 61 -3.69 6.87 -12.91
N THR A 62 -3.45 6.88 -14.23
CA THR A 62 -4.35 6.33 -15.23
C THR A 62 -4.12 4.84 -15.49
N LEU A 63 -3.00 4.28 -15.04
CA LEU A 63 -2.63 2.88 -15.27
C LEU A 63 -3.31 1.93 -14.28
N ALA A 64 -3.54 0.69 -14.71
CA ALA A 64 -4.01 -0.40 -13.83
C ALA A 64 -3.07 -0.64 -12.63
N ASP A 65 -1.79 -0.26 -12.79
CA ASP A 65 -0.71 -0.41 -11.81
C ASP A 65 -1.04 0.27 -10.48
N VAL A 66 -1.82 1.38 -10.49
CA VAL A 66 -2.18 2.09 -9.26
C VAL A 66 -3.11 1.27 -8.35
N GLN A 67 -3.73 0.20 -8.84
CA GLN A 67 -4.66 -0.62 -8.06
C GLN A 67 -3.95 -1.48 -7.01
N CYS A 68 -2.99 -2.31 -7.43
CA CYS A 68 -2.35 -3.28 -6.54
C CYS A 68 -0.84 -3.45 -6.80
N GLY A 69 -0.25 -2.52 -7.54
CA GLY A 69 1.08 -2.65 -8.12
C GLY A 69 1.00 -3.01 -9.61
N GLY A 70 2.14 -2.90 -10.28
CA GLY A 70 2.33 -3.14 -11.71
C GLY A 70 3.64 -2.50 -12.16
N TYR A 71 4.08 -2.83 -13.37
CA TYR A 71 5.18 -2.15 -14.03
C TYR A 71 4.94 -2.14 -15.54
N THR A 72 3.93 -1.36 -15.96
CA THR A 72 3.51 -1.28 -17.36
C THR A 72 4.66 -0.84 -18.27
N ALA A 73 5.54 0.05 -17.79
CA ALA A 73 6.74 0.47 -18.53
C ALA A 73 7.71 -0.69 -18.83
N GLY A 74 7.73 -1.75 -18.01
CA GLY A 74 8.46 -2.99 -18.25
C GLY A 74 7.61 -4.14 -18.79
N GLY A 75 6.40 -3.85 -19.30
CA GLY A 75 5.54 -4.84 -19.95
C GLY A 75 4.64 -5.66 -19.00
N VAL A 76 4.56 -5.30 -17.72
CA VAL A 76 3.67 -5.98 -16.76
C VAL A 76 2.57 -5.02 -16.32
N SER A 77 1.38 -5.14 -16.92
CA SER A 77 0.24 -4.30 -16.55
C SER A 77 -0.46 -4.86 -15.31
N GLY A 78 -0.54 -4.03 -14.27
CA GLY A 78 -1.19 -4.37 -13.01
C GLY A 78 -0.55 -5.52 -12.24
N SER A 79 -1.33 -6.07 -11.31
CA SER A 79 -0.95 -7.17 -10.43
C SER A 79 -1.82 -8.42 -10.71
N LYS A 80 -1.57 -9.51 -9.99
CA LYS A 80 -2.32 -10.77 -10.08
C LYS A 80 -2.93 -11.14 -8.73
N PRO A 81 -4.10 -11.80 -8.70
CA PRO A 81 -4.68 -12.32 -7.47
C PRO A 81 -3.72 -13.19 -6.67
N ALA A 82 -3.83 -13.11 -5.33
CA ALA A 82 -3.05 -13.96 -4.45
C ALA A 82 -3.75 -15.30 -4.22
N ALA A 83 -2.98 -16.34 -3.91
CA ALA A 83 -3.52 -17.68 -3.74
C ALA A 83 -4.24 -17.90 -2.40
N LEU A 84 -3.97 -17.08 -1.38
CA LEU A 84 -4.47 -17.27 -0.02
C LEU A 84 -5.23 -16.06 0.51
N HIS A 85 -5.93 -16.24 1.62
CA HIS A 85 -6.52 -15.19 2.44
C HIS A 85 -6.01 -15.28 3.88
N ALA A 86 -5.86 -14.15 4.54
CA ALA A 86 -5.65 -14.12 5.98
C ALA A 86 -7.01 -14.01 6.71
N ASP A 87 -7.25 -14.89 7.69
CA ASP A 87 -8.41 -14.79 8.56
C ASP A 87 -8.27 -13.59 9.51
N ALA A 88 -9.32 -12.75 9.58
CA ALA A 88 -9.36 -11.60 10.48
C ALA A 88 -10.79 -11.34 10.97
N ALA A 89 -10.94 -10.87 12.20
CA ALA A 89 -12.23 -10.42 12.69
C ALA A 89 -12.48 -8.97 12.28
N ALA A 90 -13.71 -8.63 11.91
CA ALA A 90 -14.13 -7.23 11.83
C ALA A 90 -13.88 -6.54 13.19
N GLY A 91 -13.38 -5.31 13.16
CA GLY A 91 -12.94 -4.56 14.35
C GLY A 91 -11.51 -4.86 14.81
N SER A 92 -10.84 -5.88 14.25
CA SER A 92 -9.44 -6.17 14.59
C SER A 92 -8.46 -5.22 13.92
N GLU A 93 -7.35 -4.92 14.60
CA GLU A 93 -6.22 -4.18 14.05
C GLU A 93 -5.35 -5.09 13.19
N VAL A 94 -4.86 -4.55 12.07
CA VAL A 94 -3.82 -5.14 11.22
C VAL A 94 -2.58 -4.26 11.30
N THR A 95 -1.43 -4.91 11.44
CA THR A 95 -0.11 -4.27 11.41
C THR A 95 0.61 -4.66 10.13
N LEU A 96 1.08 -3.67 9.36
CA LEU A 96 1.85 -3.84 8.14
C LEU A 96 3.29 -3.40 8.41
N ASN A 97 4.24 -4.30 8.25
CA ASN A 97 5.66 -4.02 8.40
C ASN A 97 6.24 -3.72 7.02
N TRP A 98 6.64 -2.47 6.81
CA TRP A 98 7.31 -2.05 5.59
C TRP A 98 8.80 -2.39 5.68
N THR A 99 9.43 -2.62 4.52
CA THR A 99 10.88 -2.40 4.43
C THR A 99 11.22 -0.98 4.90
N LEU A 100 12.45 -0.72 5.34
CA LEU A 100 12.82 0.62 5.82
C LEU A 100 12.54 1.68 4.74
N TRP A 101 11.74 2.69 5.09
CA TRP A 101 11.32 3.73 4.16
C TRP A 101 12.33 4.88 4.13
N PRO A 102 12.70 5.40 2.95
CA PRO A 102 13.62 6.55 2.85
C PRO A 102 13.02 7.80 3.49
N ASP A 103 13.82 8.56 4.21
CA ASP A 103 13.39 9.78 4.91
C ASP A 103 12.93 10.90 3.96
N SER A 104 13.48 10.94 2.74
CA SER A 104 13.09 11.89 1.70
C SER A 104 11.66 11.67 1.21
N HIS A 105 11.15 10.44 1.27
CA HIS A 105 9.86 10.04 0.69
C HIS A 105 8.69 10.37 1.63
N VAL A 106 8.55 11.65 1.98
CA VAL A 106 7.43 12.15 2.79
C VAL A 106 6.09 11.97 2.06
N GLY A 107 5.05 11.58 2.78
CA GLY A 107 3.77 11.25 2.16
C GLY A 107 2.68 10.80 3.13
N PRO A 108 1.42 10.73 2.64
CA PRO A 108 0.33 10.10 3.38
C PRO A 108 0.47 8.57 3.40
N LEU A 109 -0.22 7.95 4.35
CA LEU A 109 -0.54 6.53 4.37
C LEU A 109 -2.05 6.37 4.18
N ILE A 110 -2.46 5.55 3.22
CA ILE A 110 -3.88 5.41 2.86
C ILE A 110 -4.22 3.92 2.71
N THR A 111 -5.35 3.51 3.29
CA THR A 111 -5.84 2.13 3.18
C THR A 111 -7.29 2.10 2.73
N TYR A 112 -7.56 1.25 1.76
CA TYR A 112 -8.87 0.97 1.19
C TYR A 112 -9.22 -0.49 1.36
N MET A 113 -10.51 -0.79 1.30
CA MET A 113 -11.02 -2.15 1.16
C MET A 113 -11.99 -2.23 -0.01
N ALA A 114 -12.11 -3.42 -0.60
CA ALA A 114 -13.13 -3.76 -1.58
C ALA A 114 -13.64 -5.17 -1.30
N ARG A 115 -14.96 -5.37 -1.33
CA ARG A 115 -15.54 -6.71 -1.15
C ARG A 115 -15.29 -7.55 -2.41
N CYS A 116 -14.80 -8.78 -2.23
CA CYS A 116 -14.69 -9.79 -3.28
C CYS A 116 -16.02 -10.55 -3.44
N PRO A 117 -16.21 -11.31 -4.52
CA PRO A 117 -17.26 -12.32 -4.58
C PRO A 117 -17.23 -13.27 -3.38
N ASP A 118 -18.38 -13.84 -3.01
CA ASP A 118 -18.47 -14.78 -1.89
C ASP A 118 -17.68 -16.08 -2.15
N THR A 119 -17.29 -16.34 -3.40
CA THR A 119 -16.39 -17.45 -3.79
C THR A 119 -14.92 -17.20 -3.44
N GLY A 120 -14.51 -15.96 -3.15
CA GLY A 120 -13.13 -15.61 -2.81
C GLY A 120 -12.54 -14.47 -3.63
N CYS A 121 -11.28 -14.14 -3.32
CA CYS A 121 -10.51 -13.09 -4.02
C CYS A 121 -9.50 -13.68 -5.03
N ASN A 122 -9.35 -15.02 -5.04
CA ASN A 122 -8.29 -15.76 -5.73
C ASN A 122 -8.33 -15.60 -7.25
N ASP A 123 -9.49 -15.27 -7.82
CA ASP A 123 -9.67 -15.03 -9.26
C ASP A 123 -10.30 -13.65 -9.53
N TYR A 124 -10.40 -12.80 -8.51
CA TYR A 124 -11.10 -11.52 -8.62
C TYR A 124 -10.16 -10.38 -9.00
N MET A 125 -10.41 -9.72 -10.12
CA MET A 125 -9.76 -8.48 -10.51
C MET A 125 -10.83 -7.39 -10.71
N PRO A 126 -10.92 -6.38 -9.84
CA PRO A 126 -11.93 -5.33 -9.96
C PRO A 126 -11.84 -4.50 -11.25
N GLY A 127 -10.65 -4.39 -11.86
CA GLY A 127 -10.42 -3.55 -13.02
C GLY A 127 -10.83 -2.10 -12.73
N THR A 128 -11.70 -1.53 -13.55
CA THR A 128 -12.20 -0.15 -13.43
C THR A 128 -13.52 -0.04 -12.65
N ALA A 129 -13.98 -1.11 -11.99
CA ALA A 129 -15.19 -1.06 -11.18
C ALA A 129 -15.00 -0.19 -9.92
N ALA A 130 -16.00 0.65 -9.62
CA ALA A 130 -16.01 1.46 -8.41
C ALA A 130 -16.42 0.61 -7.20
N VAL A 131 -15.43 -0.03 -6.57
CA VAL A 131 -15.64 -1.00 -5.46
C VAL A 131 -14.85 -0.67 -4.20
N TRP A 132 -13.90 0.27 -4.30
CA TRP A 132 -12.98 0.59 -3.22
C TRP A 132 -13.58 1.65 -2.31
N PHE A 133 -13.65 1.37 -1.01
CA PHE A 133 -13.98 2.35 0.03
C PHE A 133 -12.76 2.57 0.91
N LYS A 134 -12.46 3.83 1.23
CA LYS A 134 -11.33 4.20 2.10
C LYS A 134 -11.67 3.83 3.54
N ILE A 135 -10.77 3.17 4.27
CA ILE A 135 -10.98 2.81 5.69
C ILE A 135 -10.02 3.51 6.64
N HIS A 136 -8.91 4.05 6.11
CA HIS A 136 -7.90 4.75 6.90
C HIS A 136 -7.17 5.77 6.04
N GLU A 137 -6.89 6.93 6.61
CA GLU A 137 -5.96 7.89 6.02
C GLU A 137 -5.24 8.69 7.10
N GLU A 138 -3.96 8.95 6.85
CA GLU A 138 -3.16 9.90 7.60
C GLU A 138 -2.28 10.66 6.61
N GLY A 139 -2.13 11.97 6.81
CA GLY A 139 -1.43 12.86 5.89
C GLY A 139 -0.38 13.73 6.58
N ARG A 140 -0.30 14.99 6.17
CA ARG A 140 0.57 16.00 6.80
C ARG A 140 -0.06 16.53 8.08
N SER A 141 0.75 16.70 9.14
CA SER A 141 0.31 17.41 10.34
C SER A 141 0.40 18.92 10.14
N GLY A 142 -0.74 19.56 9.89
CA GLY A 142 -0.85 20.99 9.63
C GLY A 142 0.05 21.41 8.46
N THR A 143 0.99 22.31 8.74
CA THR A 143 2.01 22.80 7.77
C THR A 143 3.42 22.32 8.10
N SER A 144 3.58 21.41 9.07
CA SER A 144 4.89 20.91 9.55
C SER A 144 5.55 19.91 8.58
N ASN A 145 6.78 19.48 8.84
CA ASN A 145 7.41 18.39 8.08
C ASN A 145 7.08 16.99 8.64
N ASN A 146 6.07 16.87 9.49
CA ASN A 146 5.60 15.60 10.01
C ASN A 146 4.51 15.03 9.10
N TRP A 147 4.75 13.83 8.58
CA TRP A 147 3.89 13.09 7.69
C TRP A 147 3.58 11.70 8.26
N ALA A 148 2.52 11.07 7.76
CA ALA A 148 2.19 9.69 8.12
C ALA A 148 3.34 8.71 7.80
N SER A 149 4.03 8.91 6.67
CA SER A 149 5.18 8.10 6.27
C SER A 149 6.33 8.10 7.29
N ASN A 150 6.41 9.07 8.21
CA ASN A 150 7.42 9.06 9.28
C ASN A 150 7.37 7.80 10.14
N ALA A 151 6.19 7.16 10.27
CA ALA A 151 6.02 5.91 11.01
C ALA A 151 6.75 4.72 10.36
N ILE A 152 6.95 4.74 9.04
CA ILE A 152 7.64 3.69 8.28
C ILE A 152 9.11 4.05 7.96
N MET A 153 9.58 5.24 8.37
CA MET A 153 10.98 5.67 8.19
C MET A 153 11.92 5.22 9.31
N LYS A 154 11.38 4.66 10.40
CA LYS A 154 12.14 4.28 11.60
C LYS A 154 11.83 2.85 11.99
N SER A 155 12.77 2.15 12.60
CA SER A 155 12.52 0.82 13.13
C SER A 155 11.79 0.89 14.48
N PRO A 156 10.70 0.13 14.69
CA PRO A 156 10.04 -0.75 13.72
C PRO A 156 9.22 0.03 12.67
N SER A 157 9.42 -0.30 11.39
CA SER A 157 8.81 0.39 10.23
C SER A 157 7.39 -0.10 10.00
N VAL A 158 6.41 0.58 10.61
CA VAL A 158 5.07 0.03 10.78
C VAL A 158 3.97 1.01 10.36
N ALA A 159 3.02 0.50 9.59
CA ALA A 159 1.72 1.12 9.35
C ALA A 159 0.61 0.24 9.95
N LYS A 160 -0.48 0.85 10.41
CA LYS A 160 -1.60 0.14 11.03
C LYS A 160 -2.93 0.60 10.45
N TYR A 161 -3.90 -0.29 10.47
CA TYR A 161 -5.30 0.06 10.19
C TYR A 161 -6.23 -0.89 10.95
N THR A 162 -7.47 -0.47 11.15
CA THR A 162 -8.52 -1.31 11.77
C THR A 162 -9.54 -1.71 10.72
N ILE A 163 -9.89 -3.00 10.67
CA ILE A 163 -10.99 -3.47 9.81
C ILE A 163 -12.31 -2.93 10.40
N PRO A 164 -13.16 -2.21 9.65
CA PRO A 164 -14.38 -1.65 10.23
C PRO A 164 -15.30 -2.73 10.83
N ALA A 165 -15.73 -2.54 12.07
CA ALA A 165 -16.43 -3.58 12.85
C ALA A 165 -17.82 -3.96 12.28
N CYS A 166 -18.46 -3.03 11.56
CA CYS A 166 -19.78 -3.25 10.98
C CYS A 166 -19.77 -4.03 9.66
N LEU A 167 -18.60 -4.34 9.09
CA LEU A 167 -18.51 -5.02 7.79
C LEU A 167 -19.18 -6.40 7.84
N LYS A 168 -19.96 -6.70 6.80
CA LYS A 168 -20.51 -8.02 6.55
C LYS A 168 -19.37 -9.04 6.40
N PRO A 169 -19.40 -10.21 7.08
CA PRO A 169 -18.44 -11.28 6.87
C PRO A 169 -18.29 -11.66 5.39
N GLY A 170 -17.09 -12.07 5.00
CA GLY A 170 -16.79 -12.46 3.62
C GLY A 170 -15.36 -12.14 3.21
N TYR A 171 -15.11 -12.21 1.91
CA TYR A 171 -13.79 -11.99 1.35
C TYR A 171 -13.60 -10.53 0.94
N TYR A 172 -12.43 -9.98 1.25
CA TYR A 172 -12.11 -8.59 0.94
C TYR A 172 -10.69 -8.47 0.40
N LEU A 173 -10.51 -7.58 -0.57
CA LEU A 173 -9.22 -6.98 -0.85
C LEU A 173 -9.00 -5.81 0.08
N VAL A 174 -7.75 -5.66 0.50
CA VAL A 174 -7.22 -4.46 1.12
C VAL A 174 -6.19 -3.90 0.16
N ARG A 175 -6.27 -2.60 -0.14
CA ARG A 175 -5.26 -1.86 -0.90
C ARG A 175 -4.64 -0.85 0.06
N HIS A 176 -3.36 -0.98 0.33
CA HIS A 176 -2.60 -0.07 1.18
C HIS A 176 -1.53 0.62 0.34
N GLU A 177 -1.28 1.90 0.60
CA GLU A 177 -0.23 2.63 -0.08
C GLU A 177 0.40 3.72 0.80
N THR A 178 1.61 4.10 0.41
CA THR A 178 2.17 5.43 0.67
C THR A 178 2.30 6.18 -0.67
N ILE A 179 2.19 7.50 -0.64
CA ILE A 179 2.39 8.37 -1.82
C ILE A 179 3.58 9.28 -1.51
N ALA A 180 4.75 9.04 -2.10
CA ALA A 180 5.90 9.90 -1.88
C ALA A 180 5.78 11.20 -2.69
N LEU A 181 5.95 12.33 -2.01
CA LEU A 181 5.68 13.68 -2.55
C LEU A 181 6.93 14.53 -2.75
N HIS A 182 8.12 13.96 -2.57
CA HIS A 182 9.39 14.70 -2.68
C HIS A 182 9.63 15.29 -4.08
N SER A 183 9.05 14.70 -5.12
CA SER A 183 9.12 15.16 -6.50
C SER A 183 7.76 15.55 -7.09
N ALA A 184 6.74 15.76 -6.24
CA ALA A 184 5.36 15.98 -6.67
C ALA A 184 5.00 17.43 -7.05
N TYR A 185 5.98 18.34 -7.18
CA TYR A 185 5.73 19.74 -7.54
C TYR A 185 5.00 19.91 -8.89
N SER A 186 5.19 18.95 -9.79
CA SER A 186 4.48 18.82 -11.08
C SER A 186 4.02 17.38 -11.29
N TYR A 187 3.13 17.16 -12.26
CA TYR A 187 2.73 15.83 -12.70
C TYR A 187 3.23 15.52 -14.13
N PRO A 188 3.76 14.31 -14.39
CA PRO A 188 4.09 13.26 -13.42
C PRO A 188 5.14 13.70 -12.40
N GLY A 189 5.13 13.09 -11.21
CA GLY A 189 6.07 13.43 -10.13
C GLY A 189 5.75 12.82 -8.77
N ALA A 190 4.46 12.70 -8.42
CA ALA A 190 4.07 11.90 -7.25
C ALA A 190 4.32 10.42 -7.52
N GLN A 191 4.84 9.73 -6.50
CA GLN A 191 5.23 8.33 -6.57
C GLN A 191 4.33 7.48 -5.66
N PHE A 192 3.53 6.61 -6.27
CA PHE A 192 2.55 5.78 -5.58
C PHE A 192 3.13 4.39 -5.33
N TYR A 193 2.98 3.87 -4.12
CA TYR A 193 3.45 2.53 -3.75
C TYR A 193 2.29 1.67 -3.26
N PRO A 194 1.36 1.28 -4.16
CA PRO A 194 0.25 0.44 -3.81
C PRO A 194 0.67 -1.03 -3.64
N GLY A 195 0.12 -1.68 -2.64
CA GLY A 195 0.14 -3.12 -2.48
C GLY A 195 -1.22 -3.62 -2.02
N CYS A 196 -1.57 -4.86 -2.43
CA CYS A 196 -2.84 -5.46 -2.06
C CYS A 196 -2.66 -6.77 -1.30
N HIS A 197 -3.54 -7.03 -0.34
CA HIS A 197 -3.67 -8.32 0.33
C HIS A 197 -5.11 -8.74 0.53
N GLN A 198 -5.31 -10.04 0.72
CA GLN A 198 -6.62 -10.66 0.73
C GLN A 198 -6.97 -11.13 2.13
N LEU A 199 -8.18 -10.77 2.58
CA LEU A 199 -8.70 -11.13 3.88
C LEU A 199 -9.94 -12.00 3.74
N LYS A 200 -10.13 -12.90 4.71
CA LYS A 200 -11.41 -13.53 5.03
C LYS A 200 -11.88 -12.93 6.36
N VAL A 201 -12.82 -11.99 6.26
CA VAL A 201 -13.35 -11.25 7.39
C VAL A 201 -14.48 -12.03 8.05
N SER A 202 -14.38 -12.26 9.36
CA SER A 202 -15.43 -12.81 10.22
C SER A 202 -16.05 -11.72 11.10
N GLY A 203 -17.13 -12.03 11.82
CA GLY A 203 -17.81 -11.10 12.73
C GLY A 203 -19.32 -11.17 12.64
N SER A 204 -20.01 -10.22 13.26
CA SER A 204 -21.47 -10.10 13.29
C SER A 204 -21.99 -8.88 12.51
N GLY A 205 -21.11 -8.10 11.89
CA GLY A 205 -21.49 -6.98 11.05
C GLY A 205 -22.36 -7.40 9.87
N SER A 206 -23.13 -6.46 9.32
CA SER A 206 -24.03 -6.68 8.19
C SER A 206 -23.85 -5.66 7.07
N THR A 207 -22.95 -4.70 7.24
CA THR A 207 -22.79 -3.56 6.34
C THR A 207 -21.99 -3.96 5.10
N THR A 208 -22.52 -3.63 3.94
CA THR A 208 -21.77 -3.58 2.68
C THR A 208 -21.72 -2.12 2.25
N PRO A 209 -20.54 -1.46 2.23
CA PRO A 209 -20.43 -0.07 1.82
C PRO A 209 -21.01 0.14 0.41
N SER A 210 -21.90 1.11 0.26
CA SER A 210 -22.61 1.42 -0.99
C SER A 210 -22.42 2.87 -1.46
N SER A 211 -21.71 3.69 -0.67
CA SER A 211 -21.40 5.08 -0.96
C SER A 211 -19.90 5.33 -0.78
N GLY A 212 -19.38 6.41 -1.39
CA GLY A 212 -17.94 6.72 -1.35
C GLY A 212 -17.06 5.70 -2.08
N LEU A 213 -17.66 4.88 -2.95
CA LEU A 213 -16.94 3.88 -3.73
C LEU A 213 -16.22 4.54 -4.91
N VAL A 214 -14.96 4.13 -5.12
CA VAL A 214 -14.11 4.62 -6.21
C VAL A 214 -13.43 3.45 -6.92
N ALA A 215 -12.87 3.72 -8.09
CA ALA A 215 -12.09 2.79 -8.90
C ALA A 215 -10.60 3.15 -8.88
N PHE A 216 -9.73 2.17 -9.07
CA PHE A 216 -8.31 2.38 -9.32
C PHE A 216 -7.96 1.67 -10.64
N PRO A 217 -7.62 2.38 -11.72
CA PRO A 217 -7.53 3.84 -11.86
C PRO A 217 -8.88 4.55 -11.77
N GLY A 218 -8.87 5.85 -11.43
CA GLY A 218 -10.05 6.73 -11.42
C GLY A 218 -10.21 7.59 -10.15
N ALA A 219 -9.84 7.06 -8.98
CA ALA A 219 -9.95 7.74 -7.70
C ALA A 219 -9.02 8.95 -7.57
N TYR A 220 -7.87 8.89 -8.26
CA TYR A 220 -6.85 9.94 -8.26
C TYR A 220 -6.78 10.60 -9.63
N LYS A 221 -6.55 11.90 -9.64
CA LYS A 221 -6.30 12.71 -10.84
C LYS A 221 -4.96 13.40 -10.72
N ALA A 222 -4.31 13.58 -11.87
CA ALA A 222 -3.03 14.29 -11.97
C ALA A 222 -3.05 15.66 -11.26
N ASN A 223 -4.16 16.39 -11.38
CA ASN A 223 -4.34 17.72 -10.83
C ASN A 223 -5.02 17.76 -9.45
N ASP A 224 -5.20 16.61 -8.79
CA ASP A 224 -5.67 16.62 -7.40
C ASP A 224 -4.63 17.36 -6.53
N PRO A 225 -5.06 18.21 -5.57
CA PRO A 225 -4.15 19.01 -4.75
C PRO A 225 -3.23 18.18 -3.84
N GLY A 226 -3.56 16.90 -3.65
CA GLY A 226 -2.71 15.93 -2.94
C GLY A 226 -1.77 15.12 -3.85
N VAL A 227 -1.91 15.24 -5.17
CA VAL A 227 -1.11 14.53 -6.18
C VAL A 227 -0.09 15.47 -6.81
N THR A 228 -0.52 16.64 -7.31
CA THR A 228 0.41 17.72 -7.67
C THR A 228 0.56 18.64 -6.46
N TYR A 229 1.67 18.52 -5.74
CA TYR A 229 1.87 19.14 -4.44
C TYR A 229 3.33 19.49 -4.15
N ASP A 230 3.55 20.67 -3.58
CA ASP A 230 4.88 21.14 -3.17
C ASP A 230 5.11 20.86 -1.68
N ALA A 231 5.77 19.74 -1.38
CA ALA A 231 6.02 19.30 0.00
C ALA A 231 6.98 20.21 0.80
N TYR A 232 7.75 21.06 0.11
CA TYR A 232 8.75 21.93 0.72
C TYR A 232 8.17 23.27 1.21
N LYS A 233 6.95 23.61 0.80
CA LYS A 233 6.22 24.77 1.33
C LYS A 233 5.51 24.42 2.64
N ALA A 234 5.45 25.38 3.56
CA ALA A 234 4.66 25.28 4.78
C ALA A 234 3.16 25.47 4.46
N GLN A 235 2.53 24.44 3.90
CA GLN A 235 1.12 24.43 3.50
C GLN A 235 0.41 23.16 3.97
N THR A 236 -0.91 23.20 4.09
CA THR A 236 -1.72 22.04 4.45
C THR A 236 -1.80 21.05 3.30
N TYR A 237 -2.07 19.79 3.61
CA TYR A 237 -2.18 18.72 2.62
C TYR A 237 -3.62 18.20 2.56
N THR A 238 -4.17 18.08 1.36
CA THR A 238 -5.46 17.42 1.12
C THR A 238 -5.18 16.01 0.64
N ILE A 239 -5.55 15.01 1.45
CA ILE A 239 -5.33 13.60 1.11
C ILE A 239 -6.22 13.24 -0.10
N PRO A 240 -5.67 12.62 -1.16
CA PRO A 240 -6.44 12.28 -2.35
C PRO A 240 -7.44 11.14 -2.10
N GLY A 241 -8.44 11.00 -2.98
CA GLY A 241 -9.46 9.96 -2.91
C GLY A 241 -10.72 10.34 -2.11
N PRO A 242 -11.65 9.40 -1.90
CA PRO A 242 -12.93 9.65 -1.22
C PRO A 242 -12.73 9.88 0.29
N LYS A 243 -13.80 10.28 0.99
CA LYS A 243 -13.82 10.32 2.46
C LYS A 243 -13.65 8.91 3.05
N VAL A 244 -13.11 8.84 4.26
CA VAL A 244 -13.06 7.60 5.05
C VAL A 244 -14.47 7.09 5.32
N PHE A 245 -14.69 5.80 5.05
CA PHE A 245 -15.90 5.08 5.40
C PHE A 245 -16.03 4.97 6.92
N THR A 246 -17.23 5.25 7.42
CA THR A 246 -17.58 5.08 8.82
C THR A 246 -18.72 4.07 8.92
N CYS A 247 -18.60 3.14 9.86
CA CYS A 247 -19.77 2.58 10.49
C CYS A 247 -20.55 3.72 11.17
#